data_AF-A0A3E4Z6J7-F1
#
_entry.id   AF-A0A3E4Z6J7-F1
#
_cell.length_a   1.000
_cell.length_b   1.000
_cell.length_c   1.000
_cell.angle_alpha   90.00
_cell.angle_beta   90.00
_cell.angle_gamma   90.00
#
_symmetry.space_group_name_H-M   'P 1'
#
loop_
_entity.id
_entity.type
_entity.pdbx_description
1 polymer ?
#
loop_
_entity_poly.entity_id
_entity_poly.type
_entity_poly.pdbx_seq_one_letter_code
_entity_poly.pdbx_strand_id
1 'polypeptide(L)'
;MTEEDKKLLHTFEGKLRQLLFLYEELKKENLSLRNEIDRKNAEIAQLECNNKELEAKYINLKNARILSINDNDLRDTKQRLAKLVREVDKCIALLNE
;
A
#
# COMPACT_ATOMS: atom_id res chain seq x y z
N MET A 1 48.15 45.47 -24.95
CA MET A 1 47.65 44.08 -25.01
C MET A 1 48.19 43.46 -26.29
N THR A 2 48.90 42.35 -26.18
CA THR A 2 49.54 41.68 -27.33
C THR A 2 48.51 40.86 -28.12
N GLU A 3 48.85 40.45 -29.34
CA GLU A 3 48.01 39.55 -30.13
C GLU A 3 47.87 38.15 -29.50
N GLU A 4 48.87 37.71 -28.72
CA GLU A 4 48.80 36.47 -27.94
C GLU A 4 47.78 36.59 -26.79
N ASP A 5 47.76 37.72 -26.08
CA ASP A 5 46.77 37.99 -25.02
C ASP A 5 45.34 37.94 -25.58
N LYS A 6 45.11 38.48 -26.78
CA LYS A 6 43.80 38.45 -27.46
C LYS A 6 43.36 37.03 -27.80
N LYS A 7 44.26 36.19 -28.32
CA LYS A 7 43.96 34.79 -28.65
C LYS A 7 43.67 33.96 -27.40
N LEU A 8 44.43 34.18 -26.34
CA LEU A 8 44.22 33.53 -25.05
C LEU A 8 42.84 33.90 -24.48
N LEU A 9 42.50 35.20 -24.50
CA LEU A 9 41.22 35.69 -24.01
C LEU A 9 40.04 35.11 -24.80
N HIS A 10 40.12 35.07 -26.13
CA HIS A 10 39.06 34.48 -26.97
C HIS A 10 38.87 32.98 -26.67
N THR A 11 39.96 32.25 -26.47
CA THR A 11 39.91 30.82 -26.10
C THR A 11 39.27 30.62 -24.73
N PHE A 12 39.64 31.46 -23.77
CA PHE A 12 39.07 31.44 -22.43
C PHE A 12 37.57 31.74 -22.46
N GLU A 13 37.15 32.77 -23.19
CA GLU A 13 35.74 33.14 -23.34
C GLU A 13 34.93 31.99 -23.94
N GLY A 14 35.46 31.30 -24.96
CA GLY A 14 34.84 30.11 -25.53
C GLY A 14 34.64 28.99 -24.51
N LYS A 15 35.69 28.69 -23.73
CA LYS A 15 35.62 27.67 -22.66
C LYS A 15 34.65 28.07 -21.55
N LEU A 16 34.61 29.35 -21.17
CA LEU A 16 33.68 29.86 -20.17
C LEU A 16 32.23 29.74 -20.63
N ARG A 17 31.93 30.08 -21.90
CA ARG A 17 30.58 29.88 -22.47
C ARG A 17 30.18 28.41 -22.46
N GLN A 18 31.08 27.51 -22.83
CA GLN A 18 30.82 26.08 -22.81
C GLN A 18 30.55 25.58 -21.37
N LEU A 19 31.33 26.04 -20.39
CA LEU A 19 31.13 25.70 -18.99
C LEU A 19 29.76 26.18 -18.47
N LEU A 20 29.38 27.42 -18.78
CA LEU A 20 28.09 27.98 -18.39
C LEU A 20 26.92 27.21 -19.02
N PHE A 21 27.05 26.82 -20.30
CA PHE A 21 26.05 25.99 -20.96
C PHE A 21 25.87 24.64 -20.26
N LEU A 22 26.97 23.92 -19.99
CA LEU A 22 26.93 22.63 -19.31
C LEU A 22 26.37 22.75 -17.88
N TYR A 23 26.69 23.84 -17.19
CA TYR A 23 26.15 24.11 -15.85
C TYR A 23 24.63 24.28 -15.86
N GLU A 24 24.10 25.06 -16.81
CA GLU A 24 22.65 25.26 -16.93
C GLU A 24 21.92 23.95 -17.31
N GLU A 25 22.50 23.14 -18.19
CA GLU A 25 21.93 21.81 -18.51
C GLU A 25 21.92 20.88 -17.29
N LEU A 26 23.03 20.81 -16.55
CA LEU A 26 23.11 20.01 -15.33
C LEU A 26 22.11 20.49 -14.26
N LYS A 27 21.91 21.80 -14.14
CA LYS A 27 20.94 22.40 -13.21
C LYS A 27 19.50 22.02 -13.58
N LYS A 28 19.15 22.04 -14.88
CA LYS A 28 17.84 21.60 -15.38
C LYS A 28 17.62 20.11 -15.14
N GLU A 29 18.62 19.28 -15.45
CA GLU A 29 18.55 17.84 -15.20
C GLU A 29 18.36 17.53 -13.72
N ASN A 30 19.13 18.21 -12.84
CA ASN A 30 19.01 18.04 -11.40
C ASN A 30 17.59 18.41 -10.89
N LEU A 31 17.02 19.50 -11.39
CA LEU A 31 15.64 19.89 -11.06
C LEU A 31 14.63 18.84 -11.56
N SER A 32 14.80 18.33 -12.78
CA SER A 32 13.93 17.29 -13.33
C SER A 32 13.98 16.01 -12.50
N LEU A 33 15.18 15.57 -12.12
CA LEU A 33 15.37 14.37 -11.29
C LEU A 33 14.76 14.54 -9.90
N ARG A 34 14.91 15.72 -9.28
CA ARG A 34 14.25 16.02 -7.98
C ARG A 34 12.74 15.95 -8.08
N ASN A 35 12.15 16.56 -9.12
CA ASN A 35 10.71 16.50 -9.34
C ASN A 35 10.22 15.05 -9.57
N GLU A 36 10.99 14.24 -10.28
CA GLU A 36 10.66 12.82 -10.47
C GLU A 36 10.74 12.02 -9.17
N ILE A 37 11.75 12.27 -8.33
CA ILE A 37 11.87 11.66 -7.00
C ILE A 37 10.65 12.02 -6.16
N ASP A 38 10.26 13.30 -6.10
CA ASP A 38 9.11 13.75 -5.31
C ASP A 38 7.81 13.10 -5.79
N ARG A 39 7.61 12.99 -7.11
CA ARG A 39 6.46 12.30 -7.69
C ARG A 39 6.43 10.82 -7.31
N LYS A 40 7.56 10.12 -7.42
CA LYS A 40 7.66 8.69 -7.06
C LYS A 40 7.43 8.47 -5.57
N ASN A 41 7.94 9.35 -4.71
CA ASN A 41 7.71 9.29 -3.27
C ASN A 41 6.23 9.46 -2.93
N ALA A 42 5.53 10.39 -3.58
CA ALA A 42 4.09 10.57 -3.40
C ALA A 42 3.30 9.35 -3.86
N GLU A 43 3.68 8.74 -5.00
CA GLU A 43 3.08 7.50 -5.50
C GLU A 43 3.28 6.33 -4.52
N ILE A 44 4.50 6.15 -4.00
CA ILE A 44 4.80 5.14 -2.99
C ILE A 44 3.94 5.33 -1.74
N ALA A 45 3.84 6.55 -1.21
CA ALA A 45 3.02 6.83 -0.03
C ALA A 45 1.54 6.50 -0.26
N GLN A 46 1.01 6.78 -1.46
CA GLN A 46 -0.36 6.42 -1.81
C GLN A 46 -0.55 4.91 -1.91
N LEU A 47 0.39 4.19 -2.52
CA LEU A 47 0.36 2.73 -2.63
C LEU A 47 0.43 2.06 -1.25
N GLU A 48 1.27 2.57 -0.35
CA GLU A 48 1.35 2.08 1.04
C GLU A 48 0.04 2.28 1.79
N CYS A 49 -0.63 3.42 1.61
CA CYS A 49 -1.95 3.68 2.18
C CYS A 49 -3.00 2.67 1.67
N ASN A 50 -3.06 2.50 0.34
CA ASN A 50 -3.98 1.55 -0.30
C ASN A 50 -3.72 0.11 0.18
N ASN A 51 -2.45 -0.26 0.35
CA ASN A 51 -2.08 -1.60 0.80
C ASN A 51 -2.55 -1.86 2.24
N LYS A 52 -2.36 -0.89 3.15
CA LYS A 52 -2.89 -0.99 4.52
C LYS A 52 -4.42 -1.10 4.54
N GLU A 53 -5.10 -0.35 3.69
CA GLU A 53 -6.57 -0.44 3.58
C GLU A 53 -7.02 -1.82 3.08
N LEU A 54 -6.35 -2.36 2.07
CA LEU A 54 -6.62 -3.70 1.54
C LEU A 54 -6.35 -4.79 2.58
N GLU A 55 -5.26 -4.68 3.33
CA GLU A 55 -4.94 -5.60 4.42
C GLU A 55 -6.02 -5.59 5.51
N ALA A 56 -6.49 -4.40 5.91
CA ALA A 56 -7.59 -4.27 6.86
C ALA A 56 -8.89 -4.91 6.33
N LYS A 57 -9.24 -4.66 5.06
CA LYS A 57 -10.42 -5.29 4.41
C LYS A 57 -10.30 -6.80 4.36
N TYR A 58 -9.11 -7.33 4.04
CA TYR A 58 -8.84 -8.76 4.00
C TYR A 58 -8.99 -9.40 5.39
N ILE A 59 -8.42 -8.78 6.44
CA ILE A 59 -8.56 -9.26 7.82
C ILE A 59 -10.03 -9.28 8.23
N ASN A 60 -10.78 -8.20 7.95
CA ASN A 60 -12.21 -8.14 8.25
C ASN A 60 -12.99 -9.26 7.55
N LEU A 61 -12.69 -9.52 6.27
CA LEU A 61 -13.34 -10.59 5.52
C LEU A 61 -13.00 -11.98 6.08
N LYS A 62 -11.73 -12.20 6.44
CA LYS A 62 -11.28 -13.45 7.06
C LYS A 62 -11.99 -13.68 8.39
N ASN A 63 -12.10 -12.64 9.23
CA ASN A 63 -12.80 -12.70 10.50
C ASN A 63 -14.30 -12.97 10.31
N ALA A 64 -14.96 -12.29 9.37
CA ALA A 64 -16.37 -12.53 9.05
C ALA A 64 -16.62 -13.99 8.62
N ARG A 65 -15.70 -14.57 7.84
CA ARG A 65 -15.81 -15.99 7.44
C ARG A 65 -15.65 -16.94 8.63
N ILE A 66 -14.69 -16.69 9.52
CA ILE A 66 -14.51 -17.51 10.74
C ILE A 66 -15.76 -17.44 11.61
N LEU A 67 -16.30 -16.25 11.84
CA LEU A 67 -17.53 -16.05 12.62
C LEU A 67 -18.73 -16.77 12.00
N SER A 68 -18.89 -16.70 10.67
CA SER A 68 -19.97 -17.39 9.96
C SER A 68 -19.90 -18.92 10.08
N ILE A 69 -18.69 -19.50 10.11
CA ILE A 69 -18.52 -20.94 10.32
C ILE A 69 -18.92 -21.30 11.76
N ASN A 70 -18.44 -20.55 12.75
CA ASN A 70 -18.76 -20.79 14.15
C ASN A 70 -20.26 -20.65 14.45
N ASP A 71 -20.96 -19.72 13.79
CA ASP A 71 -22.42 -19.55 13.98
C ASP A 71 -23.22 -20.74 13.44
N ASN A 72 -22.78 -21.34 12.32
CA ASN A 72 -23.37 -22.58 11.81
C ASN A 72 -23.17 -23.74 12.81
N ASP A 73 -21.97 -23.91 13.34
CA ASP A 73 -21.68 -24.97 14.33
C ASP A 73 -22.49 -24.80 15.62
N LEU A 74 -22.65 -23.55 16.08
CA LEU A 74 -23.47 -23.22 17.25
C LEU A 74 -24.95 -23.55 17.00
N ARG A 75 -25.47 -23.22 15.81
CA ARG A 75 -26.85 -23.51 15.43
C ARG A 75 -27.12 -25.02 15.38
N ASP A 76 -26.19 -25.77 14.79
CA ASP A 76 -26.29 -27.24 14.70
C ASP A 76 -26.27 -27.88 16.10
N THR A 77 -25.42 -27.39 16.99
CA THR A 77 -25.36 -27.84 18.39
C THR A 77 -26.67 -27.55 19.13
N LYS A 78 -27.23 -26.35 18.99
CA LYS A 78 -28.54 -26.00 19.57
C LYS A 78 -29.65 -26.91 19.06
N GLN A 79 -29.65 -27.23 17.76
CA GLN A 79 -30.66 -28.11 17.16
C GLN A 79 -30.57 -29.53 17.70
N ARG A 80 -29.36 -30.07 17.88
CA ARG A 80 -29.14 -31.40 18.50
C ARG A 80 -29.62 -31.42 19.95
N LEU A 81 -29.31 -30.39 20.74
CA LEU A 81 -29.78 -30.28 22.12
C LEU A 81 -31.32 -30.23 22.19
N ALA A 82 -31.96 -29.45 21.33
CA ALA A 82 -33.42 -29.36 21.26
C ALA A 82 -34.11 -30.67 20.83
N LYS A 83 -33.40 -31.57 20.13
CA LYS A 83 -33.89 -32.94 19.85
C LYS A 83 -33.79 -33.82 21.10
N LEU A 84 -32.64 -33.81 21.77
CA LEU A 84 -32.42 -34.53 23.02
C LEU A 84 -33.43 -34.17 24.10
N VAL A 85 -33.70 -32.87 24.31
CA VAL A 85 -34.72 -32.41 25.28
C VAL A 85 -36.10 -33.00 24.94
N ARG A 86 -36.50 -32.97 23.67
CA ARG A 86 -37.78 -33.56 23.24
C ARG A 86 -37.85 -35.07 23.42
N GLU A 87 -36.74 -35.78 23.26
CA GLU A 87 -36.69 -37.23 23.52
C GLU A 87 -36.79 -37.52 25.01
N VAL A 88 -36.12 -36.73 25.86
CA VAL A 88 -36.25 -36.82 27.32
C VAL A 88 -37.69 -36.52 27.76
N ASP A 89 -38.31 -35.47 27.22
CA ASP A 89 -39.71 -35.13 27.51
C ASP A 89 -40.67 -36.28 27.12
N LYS A 90 -40.42 -36.95 26.00
CA LYS A 90 -41.17 -38.16 25.59
C LYS A 90 -40.96 -39.32 26.57
N CYS A 91 -39.72 -39.58 26.99
CA CYS A 91 -39.44 -40.61 27.99
C CYS A 91 -40.11 -40.32 29.33
N ILE A 92 -40.11 -39.06 29.77
CA ILE A 92 -40.79 -38.63 31.00
C ILE A 92 -42.31 -38.83 30.87
N ALA A 93 -42.90 -38.46 29.73
CA ALA A 93 -44.33 -38.68 29.49
C ALA A 93 -44.72 -40.16 29.58
N LEU A 94 -43.90 -41.05 28.97
CA LEU A 94 -44.09 -42.50 29.02
C LEU A 94 -43.92 -43.11 30.42
N LEU A 95 -43.19 -42.44 31.34
CA LEU A 95 -43.03 -42.89 32.73
C LEU A 95 -44.15 -42.39 33.65
N ASN A 96 -44.92 -41.40 33.21
CA ASN A 96 -46.04 -40.83 33.96
C ASN A 96 -47.42 -41.38 33.49
N GLU A 97 -47.43 -42.31 32.53
CA GLU A 97 -48.52 -43.23 32.23
C GLU A 97 -48.36 -44.55 33.01
#